data_AF-A0A958ISS9-F1
#
_entry.id   AF-A0A958ISS9-F1
#
_cell.length_a   1.000
_cell.length_b   1.000
_cell.length_c   1.000
_cell.angle_alpha   90.00
_cell.angle_beta   90.00
_cell.angle_gamma   90.00
#
_symmetry.space_group_name_H-M   'P 1'
#
loop_
_entity.id
_entity.type
_entity.pdbx_description
1 polymer ?
#
loop_
_entity_poly.entity_id
_entity_poly.type
_entity_poly.pdbx_seq_one_letter_code
_entity_poly.pdbx_strand_id
1 'polypeptide(L)'
;DFGKRVCPENPVFRIVELLGEVVPPLLKKQGKAKNPYPNIDGISGALLYHFGITDLQFYTVMFSTAQVLGICAQLISTRAIGTSIFRPKSVTTRWLQGYVSDAM
;
A
#
# COMPACT_ATOMS: atom_id res chain seq x y z
N ASP A 1 5.25 3.04 17.40
CA ASP A 1 6.25 3.80 18.19
C ASP A 1 6.09 5.31 18.15
N PHE A 2 6.00 5.95 16.99
CA PHE A 2 5.82 7.41 16.93
C PHE A 2 4.55 7.88 17.65
N GLY A 3 3.38 7.32 17.30
CA GLY A 3 2.10 7.67 17.94
C GLY A 3 2.08 7.46 19.46
N LYS A 4 2.71 6.39 19.97
CA LYS A 4 2.86 6.13 21.41
C LYS A 4 3.58 7.27 22.14
N ARG A 5 4.50 7.98 21.47
CA ARG A 5 5.25 9.10 22.04
C ARG A 5 4.51 10.43 21.94
N VAL A 6 3.84 10.68 20.81
CA VAL A 6 3.30 12.02 20.50
C VAL A 6 1.79 12.17 20.76
N CYS A 7 1.04 11.07 20.73
CA CYS A 7 -0.41 11.08 20.87
C CYS A 7 -0.97 9.83 21.59
N PRO A 8 -0.39 9.38 22.73
CA PRO A 8 -0.82 8.15 23.39
C PRO A 8 -2.28 8.18 23.85
N GLU A 9 -2.77 9.34 24.27
CA GLU A 9 -4.14 9.52 24.77
C GLU A 9 -5.16 9.80 23.65
N ASN A 10 -4.73 9.91 22.39
CA ASN A 10 -5.66 10.19 21.31
C ASN A 10 -6.60 8.98 21.09
N PRO A 11 -7.93 9.18 21.12
CA PRO A 11 -8.88 8.06 21.07
C PRO A 11 -8.81 7.28 19.74
N VAL A 12 -8.57 7.96 18.62
CA VAL A 12 -8.43 7.32 17.31
C VAL A 12 -7.15 6.48 17.27
N PHE A 13 -6.03 7.01 17.77
CA PHE A 13 -4.78 6.28 17.85
C PHE A 13 -4.88 5.03 18.74
N ARG A 14 -5.55 5.14 19.90
CA ARG A 14 -5.77 4.00 20.80
C ARG A 14 -6.61 2.90 20.16
N ILE A 15 -7.62 3.25 19.35
CA ILE A 15 -8.40 2.26 18.59
C ILE A 15 -7.50 1.54 17.59
N VAL A 16 -6.67 2.26 16.84
CA VAL A 16 -5.72 1.66 15.89
C VAL A 16 -4.76 0.69 16.59
N GLU A 17 -4.22 1.09 17.74
CA GLU A 17 -3.33 0.24 18.53
C GLU A 17 -4.03 -1.04 19.00
N LEU A 18 -5.23 -0.91 19.57
CA LEU A 18 -6.03 -2.05 20.01
C LEU A 18 -6.35 -3.01 18.84
N LEU A 19 -6.69 -2.47 17.67
CA LEU A 19 -6.91 -3.28 16.47
C LEU A 19 -5.65 -4.05 16.05
N GLY A 20 -4.48 -3.42 16.14
CA GLY A 20 -3.18 -4.06 15.87
C GLY A 20 -2.89 -5.26 16.78
N GLU A 21 -3.41 -5.26 18.00
CA GLU A 21 -3.23 -6.36 18.96
C GLU A 21 -4.31 -7.45 18.83
N VAL A 22 -5.57 -7.05 18.71
CA VAL A 22 -6.73 -7.96 18.79
C VAL A 22 -7.06 -8.61 17.45
N VAL A 23 -6.90 -7.90 16.33
CA VAL A 23 -7.33 -8.40 15.01
C VAL A 23 -6.46 -9.53 14.48
N PRO A 24 -5.11 -9.47 14.54
CA PRO A 24 -4.27 -10.55 14.00
C PRO A 24 -4.56 -11.96 14.55
N PRO A 25 -4.71 -12.20 15.87
CA PRO A 25 -5.03 -13.52 16.38
C PRO A 25 -6.43 -14.00 15.96
N LEU A 26 -7.41 -13.10 15.84
CA LEU A 26 -8.74 -13.43 15.34
C LEU A 26 -8.71 -13.87 13.87
N LEU A 27 -7.98 -13.14 13.03
CA LEU A 27 -7.82 -13.48 11.61
C LEU A 27 -7.10 -14.82 11.42
N LYS A 28 -6.08 -15.10 12.25
CA LYS A 28 -5.39 -16.41 12.27
C LYS A 28 -6.35 -17.54 12.62
N LYS A 29 -7.17 -17.37 13.67
CA LYS A 29 -8.17 -18.36 14.10
C LYS A 29 -9.23 -18.62 13.03
N GLN A 30 -9.64 -17.58 12.30
CA GLN A 30 -10.62 -17.70 11.21
C GLN A 30 -10.07 -18.44 9.99
N GLY A 31 -8.75 -18.36 9.72
CA GLY A 31 -8.07 -19.12 8.67
C GLY A 31 -8.32 -18.65 7.23
N LYS A 32 -9.05 -17.54 7.01
CA LYS A 32 -9.29 -16.97 5.67
C LYS A 32 -8.20 -16.01 5.20
N ALA A 33 -7.60 -15.27 6.14
CA ALA A 33 -6.58 -14.28 5.82
C ALA A 33 -5.22 -14.96 5.64
N LYS A 34 -4.60 -14.78 4.46
CA LYS A 34 -3.25 -15.31 4.18
C LYS A 34 -2.17 -14.63 5.05
N ASN A 35 -2.25 -13.31 5.19
CA ASN A 35 -1.39 -12.52 6.08
C ASN A 35 -2.30 -11.70 7.02
N PRO A 36 -2.25 -11.93 8.34
CA PRO A 36 -3.16 -11.31 9.31
C PRO A 36 -2.67 -9.97 9.86
N TYR A 37 -1.50 -9.47 9.44
CA TYR A 37 -0.89 -8.27 10.02
C TYR A 37 -1.25 -6.99 9.26
N PRO A 38 -1.34 -5.84 9.95
CA PRO A 38 -1.67 -4.56 9.32
C PRO A 38 -0.51 -4.02 8.47
N ASN A 39 -0.84 -3.09 7.57
CA ASN A 39 0.13 -2.32 6.79
C ASN A 39 0.21 -0.86 7.30
N ILE A 40 0.99 -0.02 6.62
CA ILE A 40 1.20 1.38 7.00
C ILE A 40 -0.09 2.23 6.98
N ASP A 41 -1.04 1.89 6.10
CA ASP A 41 -2.31 2.60 5.97
C ASP A 41 -3.23 2.39 7.18
N GLY A 42 -3.00 1.30 7.94
CA GLY A 42 -3.72 1.03 9.19
C GLY A 42 -3.42 2.04 10.31
N ILE A 43 -2.40 2.90 10.17
CA ILE A 43 -1.98 3.84 11.22
C ILE A 43 -1.74 5.28 10.73
N SER A 44 -1.28 5.47 9.49
CA SER A 44 -0.86 6.78 8.97
C SER A 44 -1.98 7.83 9.06
N GLY A 45 -3.21 7.45 8.75
CA GLY A 45 -4.36 8.37 8.78
C GLY A 45 -4.70 8.90 10.17
N ALA A 46 -4.58 8.07 11.21
CA ALA A 46 -4.84 8.49 12.60
C ALA A 46 -3.80 9.53 13.07
N LEU A 47 -2.55 9.38 12.64
CA LEU A 47 -1.49 10.32 12.95
C LEU A 47 -1.69 11.66 12.23
N LEU A 48 -1.96 11.65 10.93
CA LEU A 48 -2.20 12.87 10.15
C LEU A 48 -3.40 13.66 10.72
N TYR A 49 -4.47 12.94 11.08
CA TYR A 49 -5.66 13.53 11.66
C TYR A 49 -5.36 14.20 13.01
N HIS A 50 -4.57 13.54 13.86
CA HIS A 50 -4.15 14.09 15.16
C HIS A 50 -3.42 15.43 15.02
N PHE A 51 -2.58 15.58 14.00
CA PHE A 51 -1.83 16.82 13.74
C PHE A 51 -2.61 17.88 12.94
N GLY A 52 -3.92 17.71 12.78
CA GLY A 52 -4.81 18.72 12.19
C GLY A 52 -4.98 18.61 10.67
N ILE A 53 -4.38 17.62 10.02
CA ILE A 53 -4.66 17.32 8.61
C ILE A 53 -5.92 16.47 8.58
N THR A 54 -7.09 17.12 8.57
CA THR A 54 -8.40 16.47 8.71
C THR A 54 -9.08 16.21 7.36
N ASP A 55 -8.61 16.84 6.29
CA ASP A 55 -9.08 16.57 4.93
C ASP A 55 -8.52 15.23 4.43
N LEU A 56 -9.37 14.21 4.45
CA LEU A 56 -9.03 12.86 4.03
C LEU A 56 -8.70 12.77 2.53
N GLN A 57 -9.26 13.65 1.70
CA GLN A 57 -8.96 13.64 0.26
C GLN A 57 -7.53 14.12 0.00
N PHE A 58 -6.99 14.95 0.89
CA PHE A 58 -5.62 15.44 0.81
C PHE A 58 -4.57 14.36 1.14
N TYR A 59 -4.94 13.25 1.77
CA TYR A 59 -3.99 12.20 2.16
C TYR A 59 -3.28 11.57 0.95
N THR A 60 -3.97 11.46 -0.19
CA THR A 60 -3.37 10.95 -1.42
C THR A 60 -2.28 11.88 -1.94
N VAL A 61 -2.42 13.20 -1.79
CA VAL A 61 -1.39 14.17 -2.18
C VAL A 61 -0.11 13.96 -1.37
N MET A 62 -0.23 13.73 -0.06
CA MET A 62 0.90 13.42 0.81
C MET A 62 1.58 12.10 0.43
N PHE A 63 0.79 11.06 0.14
CA PHE A 63 1.28 9.77 -0.33
C PHE A 63 2.02 9.88 -1.67
N SER A 64 1.46 10.63 -2.63
CA SER A 64 2.11 10.87 -3.92
C SER A 64 3.43 11.61 -3.76
N THR A 65 3.48 12.62 -2.90
CA THR A 65 4.69 13.40 -2.64
C THR A 65 5.82 12.53 -2.07
N ALA A 66 5.52 11.62 -1.14
CA ALA A 66 6.50 10.67 -0.62
C ALA A 66 7.04 9.71 -1.69
N GLN A 67 6.19 9.25 -2.61
CA GLN A 67 6.58 8.33 -3.68
C GLN A 67 7.48 8.97 -4.75
N VAL A 68 7.35 10.29 -4.99
CA VAL A 68 8.18 11.00 -5.99
C VAL A 68 9.67 10.75 -5.74
N LEU A 69 10.11 10.71 -4.50
CA LEU A 69 11.52 10.47 -4.16
C LEU A 69 12.03 9.12 -4.69
N GLY A 70 11.26 8.04 -4.49
CA GLY A 70 11.62 6.71 -4.97
C GLY A 70 11.55 6.58 -6.49
N ILE A 71 10.50 7.14 -7.09
CA ILE A 71 10.31 7.11 -8.55
C ILE A 71 11.44 7.90 -9.25
N CYS A 72 11.78 9.09 -8.75
CA CYS A 72 12.86 9.90 -9.32
C CYS A 72 14.23 9.21 -9.18
N ALA A 73 14.53 8.60 -8.03
CA ALA A 73 15.77 7.84 -7.84
C ALA A 73 15.87 6.65 -8.81
N GLN A 74 14.78 5.90 -8.98
CA GLN A 74 14.72 4.80 -9.94
C GLN A 74 14.85 5.32 -11.38
N LEU A 75 14.19 6.42 -11.73
CA LEU A 75 14.24 7.02 -13.06
C LEU A 75 15.66 7.44 -13.45
N ILE A 76 16.41 8.07 -12.53
CA ILE A 76 17.81 8.42 -12.75
C ILE A 76 18.63 7.16 -13.05
N SER A 77 18.48 6.12 -12.24
CA SER A 77 19.19 4.84 -12.42
C SER A 77 18.85 4.16 -13.76
N THR A 78 17.57 4.13 -14.11
CA THR A 78 17.06 3.60 -15.38
C THR A 78 17.67 4.31 -16.59
N ARG A 79 17.87 5.64 -16.50
CA ARG A 79 18.56 6.40 -17.56
C ARG A 79 20.06 6.16 -17.58
N ALA A 80 20.70 6.04 -16.41
CA ALA A 80 22.14 5.77 -16.32
C ALA A 80 22.52 4.40 -16.93
N ILE A 81 21.68 3.38 -16.73
CA ILE A 81 21.91 2.02 -17.28
C ILE A 81 21.44 1.90 -18.75
N GLY A 82 20.69 2.89 -19.26
CA GLY A 82 20.24 2.91 -20.65
C GLY A 82 19.18 1.84 -20.96
N THR A 83 18.27 1.56 -20.02
CA THR A 83 17.24 0.52 -20.24
C THR A 83 16.34 0.84 -21.43
N SER A 84 16.08 -0.17 -22.26
CA SER A 84 15.17 -0.07 -23.42
C SER A 84 13.71 0.23 -23.03
N ILE A 85 12.90 0.60 -24.02
CA ILE A 85 11.46 0.82 -23.83
C ILE A 85 10.74 -0.44 -23.35
N PHE A 86 9.90 -0.30 -22.32
CA PHE A 86 9.02 -1.37 -21.87
C PHE A 86 7.83 -1.50 -22.85
N ARG A 87 7.79 -2.59 -23.63
CA ARG A 87 6.76 -2.83 -24.65
C ARG A 87 6.11 -4.22 -24.51
N PRO A 88 5.18 -4.41 -23.56
CA PRO A 88 4.44 -5.66 -23.43
C PRO A 88 3.46 -5.83 -24.60
N LYS A 89 3.21 -7.10 -25.00
CA LYS A 89 2.22 -7.42 -26.04
C LYS A 89 0.84 -7.62 -25.40
N SER A 90 -0.14 -6.84 -25.82
CA SER A 90 -1.55 -7.04 -25.45
C SER A 90 -2.19 -8.08 -26.35
N VAL A 91 -3.04 -8.93 -25.79
CA VAL A 91 -3.78 -9.98 -26.51
C VAL A 91 -5.23 -10.01 -26.02
N THR A 92 -6.14 -10.44 -26.90
CA THR A 92 -7.57 -10.57 -26.56
C THR A 92 -7.88 -11.97 -26.06
N THR A 93 -9.00 -12.13 -25.35
CA THR A 93 -9.49 -13.45 -24.93
C THR A 93 -9.68 -14.39 -26.13
N ARG A 94 -10.19 -13.89 -27.26
CA ARG A 94 -10.32 -14.69 -28.50
C ARG A 94 -8.98 -15.18 -29.01
N TRP A 95 -7.97 -14.31 -29.02
CA TRP A 95 -6.61 -14.69 -29.42
C TRP A 95 -6.05 -15.77 -28.49
N LEU A 96 -6.26 -15.64 -27.17
CA LEU A 96 -5.83 -16.65 -26.18
C LEU A 96 -6.53 -17.99 -26.38
N GLN A 97 -7.84 -17.99 -26.65
CA GLN A 97 -8.59 -19.22 -26.92
C GLN A 97 -8.08 -19.93 -28.16
N GLY A 98 -7.85 -19.20 -29.26
CA GLY A 98 -7.25 -19.75 -30.47
C GLY A 98 -5.83 -20.28 -30.23
N TYR A 99 -5.01 -19.52 -29.50
CA TYR A 99 -3.64 -19.92 -29.18
C TYR A 99 -3.57 -21.22 -28.36
N VAL A 100 -4.47 -21.41 -27.39
CA VAL A 100 -4.54 -22.64 -26.59
C VAL A 100 -5.10 -23.80 -27.41
N SER A 101 -6.14 -23.58 -28.22
CA SER A 101 -6.72 -24.64 -29.06
C SER A 101 -5.78 -25.12 -30.15
N ASP A 102 -4.94 -24.23 -30.71
CA ASP A 102 -3.97 -24.57 -31.75
C ASP A 102 -2.70 -25.24 -31.17
N ALA A 103 -2.49 -25.15 -29.85
CA ALA A 103 -1.35 -25.73 -29.14
C ALA A 103 -1.64 -27.10 -28.50
N MET A 104 -2.91 -27.54 -28.48
CA MET A 104 -3.36 -28.87 -28.05
C MET A 104 -3.53 -29.79 -29.26
#